data_AF-A0A4Z0JR61-F1
#
_entry.id   AF-A0A4Z0JR61-F1
#
_cell.length_a   1.000
_cell.length_b   1.000
_cell.length_c   1.000
_cell.angle_alpha   90.00
_cell.angle_beta   90.00
_cell.angle_gamma   90.00
#
_symmetry.space_group_name_H-M   'P 1'
#
loop_
_entity.id
_entity.type
_entity.pdbx_description
1 polymer ?
#
loop_
_entity_poly.entity_id
_entity_poly.type
_entity_poly.pdbx_seq_one_letter_code
_entity_poly.pdbx_strand_id
1 'polypeptide(L)' 'MTVAKEDEVTIQVDMKLQKDVKRVLKNLGMTTKDAITLLYKQIAKTNSYPVDLTLTEKEIANIIEKRNKK' A
#
# COMPACT_ATOMS: atom_id res chain seq x y z
N MET A 1 -18.08 29.61 2.00
CA MET A 1 -16.95 28.65 1.87
C MET A 1 -17.56 27.29 1.64
N THR A 2 -17.46 26.74 0.43
CA THR A 2 -17.93 25.39 0.12
C THR A 2 -16.95 24.40 0.76
N VAL A 3 -17.40 23.71 1.80
CA VAL A 3 -16.66 22.59 2.37
C VAL A 3 -16.57 21.54 1.27
N ALA A 4 -15.36 21.19 0.83
CA ALA A 4 -15.18 20.07 -0.08
C ALA A 4 -15.79 18.84 0.59
N LYS A 5 -16.69 18.13 -0.10
CA LYS A 5 -17.23 16.87 0.44
C LYS A 5 -16.06 15.89 0.56
N GLU A 6 -15.71 15.56 1.78
CA GLU A 6 -14.75 14.50 2.07
C GLU A 6 -15.49 13.16 2.03
N ASP A 7 -14.84 12.15 1.45
CA ASP A 7 -15.31 10.77 1.45
C ASP A 7 -14.35 9.93 2.31
N GLU A 8 -14.90 8.95 3.03
CA GLU A 8 -14.14 8.14 4.00
C GLU A 8 -13.77 6.78 3.43
N VAL A 9 -12.50 6.41 3.54
CA VAL A 9 -11.99 5.09 3.13
C VAL A 9 -11.52 4.33 4.36
N THR A 10 -12.22 3.25 4.70
CA THR A 10 -11.82 2.30 5.75
C THR A 10 -11.30 1.01 5.13
N ILE A 11 -10.11 0.58 5.55
CA ILE A 11 -9.48 -0.67 5.10
C ILE A 11 -9.04 -1.51 6.28
N GLN A 12 -9.15 -2.84 6.14
CA GLN A 12 -8.56 -3.79 7.07
C GLN A 12 -7.21 -4.25 6.53
N VAL A 13 -6.19 -4.19 7.39
CA VAL A 13 -4.81 -4.61 7.07
C VAL A 13 -4.23 -5.39 8.24
N ASP A 14 -3.27 -6.27 7.96
CA ASP A 14 -2.53 -6.95 9.01
C ASP A 14 -1.87 -5.95 9.98
N MET A 15 -1.99 -6.21 11.27
CA MET A 15 -1.54 -5.28 12.31
C MET A 15 -0.02 -5.09 12.32
N LYS A 16 0.74 -6.15 12.01
CA LYS A 16 2.21 -6.07 11.92
C LYS A 16 2.61 -5.26 10.70
N LEU A 17 2.01 -5.53 9.54
CA LEU A 17 2.21 -4.75 8.32
C LEU A 17 1.94 -3.26 8.56
N GLN A 18 0.82 -2.94 9.22
CA GLN A 18 0.47 -1.55 9.52
C GLN A 18 1.52 -0.86 10.41
N LYS A 19 2.02 -1.55 11.43
CA LYS A 19 3.07 -1.01 12.33
C LYS A 19 4.38 -0.78 11.58
N ASP A 20 4.79 -1.73 10.76
CA ASP A 20 6.04 -1.66 10.00
C ASP A 20 5.99 -0.52 8.99
N VAL A 21 4.88 -0.41 8.23
CA VAL A 21 4.67 0.69 7.27
C VAL A 21 4.63 2.05 7.97
N LYS A 22 3.92 2.18 9.11
CA LYS A 22 3.89 3.45 9.87
C LYS A 22 5.29 3.90 10.30
N ARG A 23 6.18 2.97 10.67
CA ARG A 23 7.56 3.29 11.01
C ARG A 23 8.34 3.81 9.80
N VAL A 24 8.21 3.14 8.65
CA VAL A 24 8.87 3.55 7.39
C VAL A 24 8.39 4.93 6.96
N LEU A 25 7.08 5.16 6.93
CA LEU A 25 6.51 6.46 6.54
C LEU A 25 6.95 7.58 7.49
N LYS A 26 7.00 7.32 8.80
CA LYS A 26 7.50 8.29 9.77
C LYS A 26 8.95 8.69 9.50
N ASN A 27 9.81 7.75 9.14
CA ASN A 27 11.21 8.04 8.78
C ASN A 27 11.31 8.89 7.50
N LEU A 28 10.32 8.80 6.62
CA LEU A 28 10.19 9.64 5.41
C LEU A 28 9.47 10.97 5.68
N GLY A 29 9.09 11.27 6.93
CA GLY A 29 8.33 12.48 7.27
C GLY A 29 6.88 12.46 6.77
N MET A 30 6.32 11.28 6.52
CA MET A 30 4.98 11.09 5.95
C MET A 30 4.05 10.37 6.94
N THR A 31 2.76 10.69 6.85
CA THR A 31 1.68 9.92 7.48
C THR A 31 1.11 8.89 6.51
N THR A 32 0.32 7.95 7.03
CA THR A 32 -0.47 7.03 6.18
C THR A 32 -1.42 7.78 5.25
N LYS A 33 -2.01 8.89 5.70
CA LYS A 33 -2.88 9.75 4.88
C LYS A 33 -2.13 10.32 3.69
N ASP A 34 -0.91 10.79 3.89
CA ASP A 34 -0.08 11.36 2.81
C ASP A 34 0.22 10.31 1.75
N ALA A 35 0.66 9.12 2.18
CA ALA A 35 0.96 8.02 1.28
C ALA A 35 -0.26 7.58 0.44
N ILE A 36 -1.43 7.43 1.07
CA ILE A 36 -2.67 7.05 0.38
C ILE A 36 -3.11 8.17 -0.58
N THR A 37 -3.00 9.44 -0.16
CA THR A 37 -3.35 10.59 -0.99
C THR A 37 -2.46 10.67 -2.23
N LEU A 38 -1.16 10.41 -2.08
CA LEU A 38 -0.21 10.37 -3.21
C LEU A 38 -0.51 9.21 -4.14
N LEU A 39 -0.84 8.03 -3.60
CA LEU A 39 -1.28 6.88 -4.40
C LEU A 39 -2.51 7.22 -5.25
N TYR A 40 -3.53 7.85 -4.66
CA TYR A 40 -4.76 8.23 -5.38
C TYR A 40 -4.46 9.24 -6.50
N LYS A 41 -3.65 10.25 -6.20
CA LYS A 41 -3.21 11.24 -7.20
C LYS A 41 -2.45 10.57 -8.35
N GLN A 42 -1.59 9.61 -8.04
CA GLN A 42 -0.81 8.91 -9.06
C GLN A 42 -1.68 8.01 -9.93
N ILE A 43 -2.62 7.27 -9.35
CA ILE A 43 -3.60 6.46 -10.09
C ILE A 43 -4.42 7.36 -11.02
N ALA A 44 -4.97 8.46 -10.50
CA ALA A 44 -5.75 9.39 -11.31
C ALA A 44 -4.92 10.04 -12.44
N LYS A 45 -3.65 10.35 -12.19
CA LYS A 45 -2.75 10.95 -13.18
C LYS A 45 -2.34 9.99 -14.29
N THR A 46 -2.11 8.72 -13.96
CA THR A 46 -1.55 7.73 -14.90
C THR A 46 -2.58 6.78 -15.50
N ASN A 47 -3.79 6.77 -14.94
CA ASN A 47 -4.83 5.79 -15.24
C ASN A 47 -4.35 4.33 -15.09
N SER A 48 -3.42 4.09 -14.17
CA SER A 48 -2.84 2.79 -13.87
C SER A 48 -2.46 2.66 -12.39
N TYR A 49 -2.25 1.43 -11.91
CA TYR A 49 -1.78 1.20 -10.55
C TYR A 49 -0.26 1.37 -10.49
N PRO A 50 0.29 2.25 -9.64
CA PRO A 50 1.68 2.70 -9.74
C PRO A 50 2.67 1.83 -8.95
N VAL A 51 2.44 0.52 -8.93
CA VAL A 51 3.43 -0.47 -8.50
C VAL A 51 3.35 -1.64 -9.44
N ASP A 52 4.49 -2.24 -9.71
CA ASP A 52 4.55 -3.52 -10.40
C ASP A 52 4.02 -4.58 -9.43
N LEU A 53 2.85 -5.14 -9.75
CA LEU A 53 2.20 -6.19 -8.97
C LEU A 53 2.78 -7.57 -9.28
N THR A 54 3.80 -7.66 -10.14
CA THR A 54 4.51 -8.91 -10.36
C THR A 54 5.26 -9.30 -9.10
N LEU A 55 5.07 -10.54 -8.67
CA LEU A 55 5.86 -11.12 -7.59
C LEU A 55 7.31 -11.18 -8.02
N THR A 56 8.23 -10.80 -7.14
CA THR A 56 9.65 -11.05 -7.37
C THR A 56 9.90 -12.56 -7.46
N GLU A 57 10.95 -12.97 -8.17
CA GLU A 57 11.35 -14.39 -8.26
C GLU A 57 11.48 -15.04 -6.87
N LYS A 58 11.95 -14.28 -5.89
CA LYS A 58 12.07 -14.70 -4.49
C LYS A 58 10.72 -14.95 -3.83
N GLU A 59 9.72 -14.11 -4.10
CA GLU A 59 8.36 -14.32 -3.58
C GLU A 59 7.68 -15.51 -4.25
N ILE A 60 7.88 -15.68 -5.56
CA ILE A 60 7.42 -16.86 -6.31
C ILE A 60 8.04 -18.13 -5.72
N ALA A 61 9.36 -18.16 -5.51
CA ALA A 61 10.06 -19.30 -4.92
C ALA A 61 9.54 -19.65 -3.53
N ASN A 62 9.34 -18.64 -2.67
CA ASN A 62 8.77 -18.84 -1.32
C ASN A 62 7.34 -19.41 -1.34
N ILE A 63 6.52 -19.03 -2.31
CA ILE A 63 5.16 -19.58 -2.46
C ILE A 63 5.24 -21.05 -2.89
N ILE A 64 6.12 -21.38 -3.84
CA ILE A 64 6.31 -22.76 -4.31
C ILE A 64 6.83 -23.65 -3.17
N GLU A 65 7.82 -23.21 -2.40
CA GLU A 65 8.34 -23.96 -1.25
C GLU A 65 7.28 -24.23 -0.19
N LYS A 66 6.45 -23.23 0.13
CA LYS A 66 5.34 -23.39 1.09
C LYS A 66 4.26 -24.35 0.58
N ARG A 67 4.03 -24.41 -0.73
CA ARG A 67 3.07 -25.34 -1.35
C ARG A 67 3.57 -26.79 -1.29
N ASN A 68 4.87 -27.02 -1.47
CA ASN A 68 5.47 -28.37 -1.50
C ASN A 68 5.76 -28.96 -0.11
N LYS A 69 5.62 -28.18 0.96
CA LYS A 69 5.74 -28.63 2.35
C LYS A 69 4.40 -29.06 2.99
N LYS A 70 3.31 -29.06 2.22
CA LYS A 70 2.03 -29.70 2.58
C LYS A 70 1.92 -31.06 1.91
#